data_AF-A0A1V8UPI4-F1
#
_entry.id   AF-A0A1V8UPI4-F1
#
_cell.length_a   1.000
_cell.length_b   1.000
_cell.length_c   1.000
_cell.angle_alpha   90.00
_cell.angle_beta   90.00
_cell.angle_gamma   90.00
#
_symmetry.space_group_name_H-M   'P 1'
#
loop_
_entity.id
_entity.type
_entity.pdbx_description
1 polymer ?
#
loop_
_entity_poly.entity_id
_entity_poly.type
_entity_poly.pdbx_seq_one_letter_code
_entity_poly.pdbx_strand_id
1 'polypeptide(L)'
;MKILKARPTMLTGVLQMPNRKGPYGGWRPCNLRIKAKAKGITYDRYKPMVASNKMALKANHAHDDGTSSFRIAGLVEDLDDREASGGAYGSSDVPNTEENRGQEAQRQNGVENDGQHHGDRYLFGRIADLVAEMKDATKTSGWAVVNQLLKRHRAFGTYSSVTALVNRPLSIEASKWDVKPGQPELQIAARMDLTSSTAEGFAARLKSEINHVEHTTHVFYCAFKQHDDPQQECQVNRQMMRCLANALDRACPNMQAFVVCAGARYYQRQCSPSKSLPTPFTEDMIRWADPELRKQTFYYDWEDELSLSSAGKQWTWCQIIPDAIIGFAPSGSAFSLSAMWATYLTTYALREGKGAMVPFPGTKKAYAAKYNEASATIVANEMIWAAVNSKQIARGECFNVADSSKPNSMEDMWPRLAAHFGLKGIAPPNGVSSHDTKGMVMPSVYVKQHCHLLAEKGLKQPQVFKGDWLDVYGLVYEYDRQLSLDKSRKAGFIEQRDPLKGWVETFERYKTAGMIL
;
A
#
# COMPACT_ATOMS: atom_id res chain seq x y z
N MET A 1 -19.76 60.07 43.48
CA MET A 1 -19.28 58.67 43.60
C MET A 1 -20.50 57.77 43.48
N LYS A 2 -20.73 56.99 42.42
CA LYS A 2 -20.00 55.80 41.92
C LYS A 2 -19.88 54.66 42.94
N ILE A 3 -20.85 53.74 42.92
CA ILE A 3 -20.62 52.29 43.04
C ILE A 3 -21.42 51.64 41.89
N LEU A 4 -20.74 50.92 41.00
CA LEU A 4 -21.32 50.31 39.80
C LEU A 4 -21.42 48.79 39.97
N LYS A 5 -22.59 48.22 39.65
CA LYS A 5 -22.77 46.76 39.56
C LYS A 5 -22.00 46.21 38.36
N ALA A 6 -21.15 45.20 38.56
CA ALA A 6 -20.48 44.48 37.48
C ALA A 6 -21.21 43.16 37.15
N ARG A 7 -21.23 42.83 35.85
CA ARG A 7 -21.77 41.56 35.32
C ARG A 7 -20.73 40.44 35.43
N PRO A 8 -21.11 39.15 35.48
CA PRO A 8 -20.17 38.06 35.31
C PRO A 8 -19.74 37.96 33.84
N THR A 9 -18.44 37.97 33.60
CA THR A 9 -17.83 37.66 32.29
C THR A 9 -17.10 36.33 32.42
N MET A 10 -17.34 35.37 31.51
CA MET A 10 -16.58 34.12 31.50
C MET A 10 -15.11 34.42 31.14
N LEU A 11 -14.20 33.94 31.98
CA LEU A 11 -12.76 33.88 31.71
C LEU A 11 -12.30 32.45 31.93
N THR A 12 -12.04 31.75 30.83
CA THR A 12 -11.60 30.35 30.79
C THR A 12 -10.11 30.25 31.13
N GLY A 13 -9.79 30.20 32.43
CA GLY A 13 -8.45 29.84 32.91
C GLY A 13 -8.18 28.34 32.76
N VAL A 14 -7.23 27.97 31.90
CA VAL A 14 -6.82 26.58 31.71
C VAL A 14 -5.93 26.14 32.87
N LEU A 15 -6.39 25.17 33.67
CA LEU A 15 -5.52 24.44 34.61
C LEU A 15 -5.08 23.12 33.97
N GLN A 16 -3.76 22.97 33.79
CA GLN A 16 -3.16 21.87 33.05
C GLN A 16 -2.82 20.71 33.99
N MET A 17 -3.37 19.52 33.75
CA MET A 17 -3.02 18.27 34.43
C MET A 17 -2.67 17.19 33.39
N PRO A 18 -1.68 16.31 33.65
CA PRO A 18 -1.04 15.50 32.62
C PRO A 18 -1.89 14.29 32.21
N ASN A 19 -2.43 14.33 30.98
CA ASN A 19 -3.16 13.21 30.41
C ASN A 19 -2.18 12.10 29.97
N ARG A 20 -2.06 11.02 30.75
CA ARG A 20 -1.28 9.83 30.37
C ARG A 20 -1.92 9.19 29.13
N LYS A 21 -1.28 9.36 27.96
CA LYS A 21 -1.64 8.64 26.73
C LYS A 21 -1.29 7.16 26.86
N GLY A 22 -2.27 6.28 26.66
CA GLY A 22 -2.02 4.86 26.35
C GLY A 22 -1.55 4.71 24.89
N PRO A 23 -0.78 3.66 24.55
CA PRO A 23 -0.03 3.59 23.29
C PRO A 23 -0.84 3.01 22.11
N TYR A 24 -2.12 3.39 21.94
CA TYR A 24 -2.95 2.94 20.81
C TYR A 24 -3.84 4.07 20.28
N GLY A 25 -3.24 4.95 19.49
CA GLY A 25 -3.90 5.99 18.68
C GLY A 25 -3.54 5.86 17.21
N GLY A 26 -4.22 4.94 16.51
CA GLY A 26 -4.02 4.60 15.10
C GLY A 26 -4.66 3.23 14.86
N TRP A 27 -5.52 3.09 13.85
CA TRP A 27 -6.41 1.92 13.67
C TRP A 27 -7.26 1.58 14.91
N ARG A 28 -8.37 2.30 15.09
CA ARG A 28 -9.48 1.78 15.91
C ARG A 28 -10.28 0.79 15.06
N PRO A 29 -10.44 -0.50 15.43
CA PRO A 29 -11.49 -1.32 14.85
C PRO A 29 -12.85 -0.66 15.17
N CYS A 30 -13.71 -0.53 14.15
CA CYS A 30 -15.01 0.14 14.24
C CYS A 30 -16.07 -0.70 14.98
N ASN A 31 -15.81 -1.04 16.25
CA ASN A 31 -16.80 -1.69 17.09
C ASN A 31 -17.90 -0.69 17.48
N LEU A 32 -19.09 -0.83 16.87
CA LEU A 32 -20.29 -0.11 17.27
C LEU A 32 -20.55 -0.32 18.77
N ARG A 33 -20.38 0.74 19.56
CA ARG A 33 -20.74 0.72 20.97
C ARG A 33 -22.20 1.14 21.12
N ILE A 34 -23.12 0.17 21.04
CA ILE A 34 -24.50 0.36 21.48
C ILE A 34 -24.45 0.75 22.96
N LYS A 35 -24.75 2.02 23.28
CA LYS A 35 -24.74 2.53 24.66
C LYS A 35 -26.01 2.09 25.40
N ALA A 36 -26.03 0.87 25.90
CA ALA A 36 -26.93 0.54 27.00
C ALA A 36 -26.49 1.33 28.26
N LYS A 37 -27.34 2.26 28.72
CA LYS A 37 -27.14 2.96 29.99
C LYS A 37 -27.51 2.03 31.15
N ALA A 38 -26.53 1.52 31.89
CA ALA A 38 -26.73 1.02 33.25
C ALA A 38 -26.11 2.02 34.24
N LYS A 39 -26.86 2.37 35.30
CA LYS A 39 -26.44 3.36 36.31
C LYS A 39 -25.58 2.71 37.39
N GLY A 40 -24.49 3.39 37.76
CA GLY A 40 -23.93 3.39 39.12
C GLY A 40 -23.19 2.13 39.59
N ILE A 41 -21.94 2.32 40.01
CA ILE A 41 -21.41 1.98 41.33
C ILE A 41 -20.01 2.61 41.44
N THR A 42 -19.69 3.15 42.61
CA THR A 42 -18.43 3.84 42.92
C THR A 42 -17.29 2.85 43.18
N TYR A 43 -16.08 3.16 42.70
CA TYR A 43 -14.86 2.46 43.09
C TYR A 43 -14.16 3.19 44.23
N ASP A 44 -13.94 2.49 45.33
CA ASP A 44 -13.06 2.93 46.41
C ASP A 44 -11.64 2.34 46.26
N ARG A 45 -10.67 2.89 46.97
CA ARG A 45 -9.23 2.74 46.68
C ARG A 45 -8.67 1.36 47.05
N TYR A 46 -7.85 0.80 46.17
CA TYR A 46 -7.01 -0.36 46.48
C TYR A 46 -5.69 0.06 47.19
N LYS A 47 -5.32 -0.69 48.24
CA LYS A 47 -3.92 -0.92 48.64
C LYS A 47 -3.73 -2.42 48.91
N PRO A 48 -2.52 -2.97 48.75
CA PRO A 48 -2.32 -4.41 48.53
C PRO A 48 -1.98 -5.18 49.81
N MET A 49 -2.28 -6.47 49.83
CA MET A 49 -1.54 -7.43 50.65
C MET A 49 -1.52 -8.85 50.03
N VAL A 50 -0.68 -9.69 50.61
CA VAL A 50 -0.14 -10.95 50.07
C VAL A 50 -0.89 -12.17 50.67
N ALA A 51 -0.67 -13.34 50.04
CA ALA A 51 -0.80 -14.70 50.61
C ALA A 51 -2.14 -15.47 50.45
N SER A 52 -2.04 -16.53 49.63
CA SER A 52 -2.28 -17.94 50.00
C SER A 52 -3.69 -18.56 50.05
N ASN A 53 -3.69 -19.82 49.56
CA ASN A 53 -4.55 -20.97 49.91
C ASN A 53 -5.96 -21.15 49.32
N LYS A 54 -6.00 -22.12 48.38
CA LYS A 54 -6.73 -23.40 48.40
C LYS A 54 -8.28 -23.47 48.45
N MET A 55 -8.75 -24.54 47.80
CA MET A 55 -10.10 -25.13 47.74
C MET A 55 -11.13 -24.36 46.91
N ALA A 56 -12.13 -24.98 46.26
CA ALA A 56 -12.32 -26.30 45.59
C ALA A 56 -13.84 -26.54 45.49
N LEU A 57 -14.31 -27.16 44.39
CA LEU A 57 -15.69 -27.64 44.19
C LEU A 57 -16.74 -26.50 44.06
N LYS A 58 -17.86 -26.65 43.34
CA LYS A 58 -18.48 -27.84 42.73
C LYS A 58 -19.27 -27.42 41.48
N ALA A 59 -19.46 -28.34 40.53
CA ALA A 59 -20.38 -28.16 39.40
C ALA A 59 -21.85 -28.39 39.81
N ASN A 60 -22.80 -27.90 39.00
CA ASN A 60 -24.10 -28.53 38.81
C ASN A 60 -24.71 -28.13 37.45
N HIS A 61 -25.40 -29.08 36.81
CA HIS A 61 -26.16 -28.88 35.56
C HIS A 61 -27.56 -28.32 35.84
N ALA A 62 -28.14 -27.66 34.84
CA ALA A 62 -29.53 -27.87 34.42
C ALA A 62 -29.72 -27.39 32.95
N HIS A 63 -30.47 -28.17 32.17
CA HIS A 63 -31.11 -27.70 30.94
C HIS A 63 -32.34 -26.83 31.30
N ASP A 64 -32.76 -25.94 30.40
CA ASP A 64 -34.16 -25.92 29.98
C ASP A 64 -34.35 -25.27 28.60
N ASP A 65 -35.32 -25.78 27.83
CA ASP A 65 -35.74 -25.23 26.54
C ASP A 65 -36.90 -24.24 26.73
N GLY A 66 -37.11 -23.29 25.81
CA GLY A 66 -38.18 -22.30 26.01
C GLY A 66 -38.40 -21.31 24.88
N THR A 67 -38.99 -21.76 23.76
CA THR A 67 -39.58 -20.86 22.76
C THR A 67 -40.73 -20.05 23.35
N SER A 68 -40.71 -18.72 23.18
CA SER A 68 -41.94 -17.92 23.29
C SER A 68 -41.90 -16.71 22.36
N SER A 69 -42.90 -16.64 21.48
CA SER A 69 -43.16 -15.54 20.55
C SER A 69 -44.15 -14.55 21.13
N PHE A 70 -43.94 -13.24 20.96
CA PHE A 70 -45.04 -12.27 20.96
C PHE A 70 -44.81 -11.13 19.96
N ARG A 71 -45.88 -10.82 19.20
CA ARG A 71 -46.01 -9.62 18.36
C ARG A 71 -46.71 -8.51 19.15
N ILE A 72 -46.55 -7.26 18.70
CA ILE A 72 -47.55 -6.16 18.56
C ILE A 72 -46.75 -4.97 18.02
N ALA A 73 -46.90 -4.62 16.73
CA ALA A 73 -47.76 -3.56 16.19
C ALA A 73 -47.36 -2.13 16.66
N GLY A 74 -47.32 -1.11 15.80
CA GLY A 74 -47.54 -1.05 14.35
C GLY A 74 -47.66 0.41 13.90
N LEU A 75 -47.56 0.68 12.60
CA LEU A 75 -48.19 1.84 11.93
C LEU A 75 -48.12 1.62 10.42
N VAL A 76 -49.18 2.03 9.74
CA VAL A 76 -49.47 1.80 8.31
C VAL A 76 -49.53 3.17 7.63
N GLU A 77 -49.05 3.25 6.40
CA GLU A 77 -49.76 3.96 5.32
C GLU A 77 -49.22 3.48 3.96
N ASP A 78 -50.16 3.07 3.09
CA ASP A 78 -49.91 2.55 1.75
C ASP A 78 -49.70 3.67 0.74
N LEU A 79 -49.25 3.33 -0.49
CA LEU A 79 -49.91 3.81 -1.71
C LEU A 79 -49.46 3.03 -2.97
N ASP A 80 -50.41 2.27 -3.51
CA ASP A 80 -50.67 1.85 -4.90
C ASP A 80 -49.63 1.14 -5.78
N ASP A 81 -50.03 -0.07 -6.18
CA ASP A 81 -49.57 -0.83 -7.35
C ASP A 81 -49.94 -0.19 -8.70
N ARG A 82 -49.12 -0.45 -9.74
CA ARG A 82 -49.64 -0.78 -11.09
C ARG A 82 -48.76 -1.82 -11.80
N GLU A 83 -49.38 -2.93 -12.17
CA GLU A 83 -48.80 -3.95 -13.05
C GLU A 83 -48.71 -3.49 -14.52
N ALA A 84 -47.75 -4.02 -15.28
CA ALA A 84 -47.82 -4.14 -16.73
C ALA A 84 -46.89 -5.26 -17.27
N SER A 85 -47.43 -6.48 -17.33
CA SER A 85 -47.23 -7.52 -18.36
C SER A 85 -45.96 -7.55 -19.26
N GLY A 86 -45.32 -8.73 -19.31
CA GLY A 86 -45.17 -9.45 -20.59
C GLY A 86 -43.76 -9.90 -21.04
N GLY A 87 -43.68 -11.15 -21.53
CA GLY A 87 -42.68 -11.57 -22.53
C GLY A 87 -41.64 -12.62 -22.10
N ALA A 88 -41.77 -13.84 -22.63
CA ALA A 88 -40.72 -14.87 -22.64
C ALA A 88 -40.36 -15.23 -24.11
N TYR A 89 -39.43 -16.18 -24.30
CA TYR A 89 -38.80 -16.62 -25.57
C TYR A 89 -37.72 -15.66 -26.14
N GLY A 90 -36.64 -16.13 -26.76
CA GLY A 90 -36.21 -17.52 -27.02
C GLY A 90 -34.79 -17.60 -27.62
N SER A 91 -34.27 -18.83 -27.77
CA SER A 91 -32.93 -19.16 -28.30
C SER A 91 -32.87 -19.23 -29.83
N SER A 92 -31.68 -19.04 -30.41
CA SER A 92 -31.24 -19.80 -31.61
C SER A 92 -29.74 -19.68 -31.90
N ASP A 93 -29.20 -20.71 -32.56
CA ASP A 93 -27.77 -20.99 -32.75
C ASP A 93 -27.16 -20.52 -34.09
N VAL A 94 -25.85 -20.78 -34.20
CA VAL A 94 -24.93 -20.61 -35.34
C VAL A 94 -25.36 -21.41 -36.62
N PRO A 95 -24.75 -21.18 -37.81
CA PRO A 95 -23.56 -21.98 -38.16
C PRO A 95 -22.45 -21.32 -39.03
N ASN A 96 -21.23 -21.63 -38.60
CA ASN A 96 -19.95 -21.91 -39.28
C ASN A 96 -19.82 -21.98 -40.82
N THR A 97 -18.61 -21.75 -41.36
CA THR A 97 -18.05 -22.50 -42.52
C THR A 97 -16.51 -22.39 -42.70
N GLU A 98 -15.89 -23.50 -43.13
CA GLU A 98 -14.44 -23.79 -43.35
C GLU A 98 -14.28 -24.58 -44.68
N GLU A 99 -13.14 -24.84 -45.32
CA GLU A 99 -11.68 -24.56 -45.18
C GLU A 99 -11.15 -24.24 -46.61
N ASN A 100 -9.91 -23.73 -46.80
CA ASN A 100 -8.85 -24.42 -47.60
C ASN A 100 -7.61 -23.60 -48.05
N ARG A 101 -6.46 -24.01 -47.49
CA ARG A 101 -5.20 -24.49 -48.11
C ARG A 101 -4.75 -24.13 -49.54
N GLY A 102 -3.43 -23.88 -49.63
CA GLY A 102 -2.52 -24.13 -50.76
C GLY A 102 -1.19 -23.38 -50.50
N GLN A 103 -0.12 -24.01 -49.97
CA GLN A 103 0.92 -24.87 -50.58
C GLN A 103 1.98 -24.14 -51.45
N GLU A 104 3.19 -24.73 -51.49
CA GLU A 104 4.41 -24.33 -52.23
C GLU A 104 5.23 -23.14 -51.67
N ALA A 105 6.57 -23.10 -51.75
CA ALA A 105 7.59 -24.15 -51.95
C ALA A 105 8.98 -23.66 -51.46
N GLN A 106 9.92 -24.57 -51.24
CA GLN A 106 11.32 -24.25 -50.93
C GLN A 106 12.05 -23.67 -52.16
N ARG A 107 12.81 -22.58 -52.00
CA ARG A 107 14.08 -22.35 -52.75
C ARG A 107 15.10 -21.61 -51.90
N GLN A 108 16.30 -22.19 -51.79
CA GLN A 108 17.51 -21.43 -51.47
C GLN A 108 17.97 -20.70 -52.75
N ASN A 109 18.47 -19.48 -52.60
CA ASN A 109 19.65 -18.96 -53.32
C ASN A 109 20.03 -17.61 -52.72
N GLY A 110 21.30 -17.42 -52.38
CA GLY A 110 21.83 -16.12 -52.00
C GLY A 110 22.30 -15.34 -53.23
N VAL A 111 22.00 -14.05 -53.27
CA VAL A 111 22.63 -13.07 -54.16
C VAL A 111 22.80 -11.77 -53.35
N GLU A 112 24.03 -11.27 -53.27
CA GLU A 112 24.34 -9.92 -52.80
C GLU A 112 24.08 -8.92 -53.93
N ASN A 113 23.27 -7.88 -53.71
CA ASN A 113 23.75 -6.48 -53.62
C ASN A 113 22.64 -5.43 -53.65
N ASP A 114 22.94 -4.32 -52.98
CA ASP A 114 22.43 -2.95 -53.13
C ASP A 114 20.98 -2.71 -53.60
N GLY A 115 20.16 -2.26 -52.63
CA GLY A 115 18.94 -1.50 -52.87
C GLY A 115 18.72 -0.52 -51.73
N GLN A 116 18.78 0.78 -52.01
CA GLN A 116 18.52 1.82 -50.99
C GLN A 116 17.12 1.63 -50.40
N HIS A 117 17.04 1.52 -49.07
CA HIS A 117 15.77 1.69 -48.36
C HIS A 117 15.83 2.91 -47.44
N HIS A 118 14.77 3.71 -47.55
CA HIS A 118 14.66 5.01 -46.92
C HIS A 118 14.86 4.90 -45.41
N GLY A 119 15.71 5.78 -44.87
CA GLY A 119 15.88 5.90 -43.45
C GLY A 119 14.65 6.51 -42.81
N ASP A 120 13.76 5.65 -42.28
CA ASP A 120 12.82 6.04 -41.24
C ASP A 120 13.60 6.39 -39.98
N ARG A 121 14.08 7.64 -39.96
CA ARG A 121 14.62 8.30 -38.77
C ARG A 121 13.50 8.46 -37.77
N TYR A 122 13.23 7.42 -36.98
CA TYR A 122 12.58 7.59 -35.69
C TYR A 122 13.42 8.58 -34.89
N LEU A 123 12.91 9.81 -34.76
CA LEU A 123 13.45 10.83 -33.89
C LEU A 123 13.30 10.31 -32.45
N PHE A 124 14.37 9.68 -31.94
CA PHE A 124 14.51 9.36 -30.52
C PHE A 124 14.60 10.66 -29.73
N GLY A 125 13.43 11.24 -29.44
CA GLY A 125 13.28 12.34 -28.49
C GLY A 125 13.82 11.89 -27.14
N ARG A 126 14.66 12.72 -26.52
CA ARG A 126 15.31 12.43 -25.24
C ARG A 126 14.24 12.44 -24.14
N ILE A 127 14.05 11.31 -23.48
CA ILE A 127 12.99 11.11 -22.49
C ILE A 127 13.59 11.32 -21.10
N ALA A 128 13.22 12.41 -20.42
CA ALA A 128 13.56 12.63 -19.02
C ALA A 128 12.38 12.25 -18.10
N ASP A 129 12.70 11.69 -16.95
CA ASP A 129 11.73 11.22 -15.96
C ASP A 129 11.84 11.95 -14.62
N LEU A 130 10.69 12.08 -13.95
CA LEU A 130 10.61 12.67 -12.63
C LEU A 130 9.90 11.72 -11.65
N VAL A 131 10.65 11.21 -10.69
CA VAL A 131 10.13 10.38 -9.59
C VAL A 131 9.93 11.27 -8.37
N ALA A 132 8.68 11.41 -7.92
CA ALA A 132 8.34 12.12 -6.70
C ALA A 132 8.31 11.17 -5.50
N GLU A 133 9.37 11.12 -4.68
CA GLU A 133 9.47 10.26 -3.50
C GLU A 133 9.45 11.05 -2.19
N MET A 134 8.37 10.95 -1.40
CA MET A 134 8.37 11.51 -0.04
C MET A 134 7.71 10.64 1.03
N LYS A 135 8.60 10.21 1.92
CA LYS A 135 8.41 9.82 3.32
C LYS A 135 7.77 8.44 3.58
N ASP A 136 8.45 7.72 4.48
CA ASP A 136 8.08 6.47 5.11
C ASP A 136 7.64 5.35 4.13
N ALA A 137 6.36 5.09 3.85
CA ALA A 137 5.96 3.89 3.08
C ALA A 137 6.44 3.89 1.62
N THR A 138 6.29 5.03 0.96
CA THR A 138 6.47 5.13 -0.50
C THR A 138 7.93 5.22 -0.92
N LYS A 139 8.85 5.32 0.05
CA LYS A 139 10.27 5.09 -0.15
C LYS A 139 10.51 3.77 -0.87
N THR A 140 9.74 2.73 -0.53
CA THR A 140 9.89 1.39 -1.12
C THR A 140 9.58 1.40 -2.62
N SER A 141 8.44 1.97 -3.03
CA SER A 141 8.03 2.04 -4.44
C SER A 141 8.86 3.04 -5.23
N GLY A 142 9.08 4.24 -4.70
CA GLY A 142 9.89 5.29 -5.36
C GLY A 142 11.33 4.83 -5.58
N TRP A 143 11.95 4.23 -4.56
CA TRP A 143 13.27 3.62 -4.68
C TRP A 143 13.31 2.53 -5.74
N ALA A 144 12.29 1.67 -5.79
CA ALA A 144 12.20 0.62 -6.79
C ALA A 144 12.02 1.15 -8.20
N VAL A 145 11.18 2.17 -8.43
CA VAL A 145 11.00 2.83 -9.73
C VAL A 145 12.34 3.37 -10.24
N VAL A 146 13.05 4.19 -9.46
CA VAL A 146 14.38 4.67 -9.85
C VAL A 146 15.34 3.51 -10.12
N ASN A 147 15.35 2.48 -9.27
CA ASN A 147 16.19 1.28 -9.43
C ASN A 147 15.85 0.45 -10.68
N GLN A 148 14.62 0.50 -11.23
CA GLN A 148 14.28 -0.16 -12.50
C GLN A 148 14.56 0.75 -13.70
N LEU A 149 14.33 2.07 -13.59
CA LEU A 149 14.68 3.04 -14.63
C LEU A 149 16.19 3.12 -14.89
N LEU A 150 17.01 3.03 -13.84
CA LEU A 150 18.48 2.99 -13.97
C LEU A 150 19.00 1.68 -14.55
N LYS A 151 18.24 0.58 -14.45
CA LYS A 151 18.57 -0.65 -15.18
C LYS A 151 18.19 -0.47 -16.63
N ARG A 152 18.98 -1.06 -17.52
CA ARG A 152 18.61 -1.21 -18.93
C ARG A 152 17.40 -2.16 -19.02
N HIS A 153 16.20 -1.60 -18.98
CA HIS A 153 14.97 -2.36 -19.20
C HIS A 153 14.95 -2.92 -20.64
N ARG A 154 14.11 -3.93 -20.90
CA ARG A 154 14.06 -4.61 -22.21
C ARG A 154 13.54 -3.74 -23.37
N ALA A 155 13.14 -2.50 -23.11
CA ALA A 155 13.01 -1.44 -24.11
C ALA A 155 14.31 -0.63 -24.11
N PHE A 156 15.14 -0.81 -25.14
CA PHE A 156 16.41 -0.11 -25.28
C PHE A 156 16.20 1.40 -25.43
N GLY A 157 17.02 2.20 -24.74
CA GLY A 157 17.22 3.62 -25.07
C GLY A 157 16.04 4.55 -24.78
N THR A 158 15.05 4.14 -23.98
CA THR A 158 13.92 5.00 -23.62
C THR A 158 14.42 6.26 -22.88
N TYR A 159 14.98 6.11 -21.68
CA TYR A 159 15.26 7.24 -20.78
C TYR A 159 16.69 7.75 -20.87
N SER A 160 16.86 9.07 -21.00
CA SER A 160 18.17 9.74 -20.95
C SER A 160 18.55 10.17 -19.53
N SER A 161 17.59 10.52 -18.70
CA SER A 161 17.81 10.97 -17.33
C SER A 161 16.64 10.64 -16.40
N VAL A 162 16.93 10.50 -15.11
CA VAL A 162 15.98 10.19 -14.03
C VAL A 162 16.23 11.18 -12.89
N THR A 163 15.22 11.96 -12.52
CA THR A 163 15.28 12.88 -11.39
C THR A 163 14.47 12.34 -10.21
N ALA A 164 15.12 12.08 -9.08
CA ALA A 164 14.46 11.71 -7.84
C ALA A 164 14.23 12.95 -6.95
N LEU A 165 12.98 13.38 -6.79
CA LEU A 165 12.60 14.43 -5.82
C LEU A 165 12.49 13.82 -4.43
N VAL A 166 13.16 14.40 -3.43
CA VAL A 166 13.15 13.90 -2.04
C VAL A 166 12.99 15.03 -1.02
N ASN A 167 12.22 14.80 0.06
CA ASN A 167 12.00 15.84 1.09
C ASN A 167 13.24 16.05 1.99
N ARG A 168 14.00 14.97 2.21
CA ARG A 168 15.18 14.98 3.07
C ARG A 168 16.43 14.87 2.20
N PRO A 169 17.55 15.50 2.58
CA PRO A 169 18.83 15.25 1.91
C PRO A 169 19.12 13.75 1.82
N LEU A 170 19.48 13.30 0.61
CA LEU A 170 19.84 11.94 0.28
C LEU A 170 21.03 12.02 -0.68
N SER A 171 22.14 11.36 -0.36
CA SER A 171 23.26 11.22 -1.31
C SER A 171 23.09 9.95 -2.13
N ILE A 172 23.83 9.84 -3.25
CA ILE A 172 23.78 8.65 -4.11
C ILE A 172 24.25 7.41 -3.33
N GLU A 173 25.28 7.52 -2.50
CA GLU A 173 25.80 6.42 -1.68
C GLU A 173 24.81 5.99 -0.59
N ALA A 174 24.09 6.96 0.00
CA ALA A 174 23.05 6.72 0.99
C ALA A 174 21.77 6.14 0.36
N SER A 175 21.52 6.39 -0.93
CA SER A 175 20.41 5.81 -1.69
C SER A 175 20.56 4.32 -1.97
N LYS A 176 21.79 3.78 -1.98
CA LYS A 176 22.07 2.40 -2.38
C LYS A 176 21.58 2.03 -3.80
N TRP A 177 21.33 3.00 -4.68
CA TRP A 177 21.18 2.73 -6.12
C TRP A 177 22.53 2.36 -6.72
N ASP A 178 22.53 1.36 -7.61
CA ASP A 178 23.72 0.82 -8.29
C ASP A 178 23.97 1.59 -9.59
N VAL A 179 24.48 2.82 -9.43
CA VAL A 179 24.74 3.77 -10.53
C VAL A 179 26.03 3.39 -11.26
N LYS A 180 25.94 3.16 -12.58
CA LYS A 180 27.03 2.67 -13.44
C LYS A 180 27.14 3.45 -14.75
N PRO A 181 28.34 3.54 -15.37
CA PRO A 181 28.50 4.13 -16.69
C PRO A 181 27.56 3.49 -17.73
N GLY A 182 26.92 4.31 -18.57
CA GLY A 182 26.00 3.84 -19.61
C GLY A 182 24.60 3.44 -19.11
N GLN A 183 24.22 3.89 -17.92
CA GLN A 183 22.82 4.03 -17.46
C GLN A 183 22.32 5.47 -17.72
N PRO A 184 21.01 5.76 -17.56
CA PRO A 184 20.48 7.13 -17.55
C PRO A 184 21.16 8.00 -16.49
N GLU A 185 21.27 9.31 -16.73
CA GLU A 185 21.79 10.27 -15.75
C GLU A 185 20.86 10.35 -14.53
N LEU A 186 21.39 10.10 -13.33
CA LEU A 186 20.63 10.22 -12.08
C LEU A 186 20.85 11.59 -11.45
N GLN A 187 19.77 12.37 -11.28
CA GLN A 187 19.75 13.55 -10.44
C GLN A 187 18.94 13.31 -9.15
N ILE A 188 19.41 13.82 -8.01
CA ILE A 188 18.62 13.86 -6.76
C ILE A 188 18.32 15.32 -6.42
N ALA A 189 17.04 15.68 -6.44
CA ALA A 189 16.53 17.02 -6.16
C ALA A 189 15.93 17.05 -4.74
N ALA A 190 16.70 17.57 -3.78
CA ALA A 190 16.40 17.43 -2.36
C ALA A 190 15.55 18.59 -1.78
N ARG A 191 15.02 18.39 -0.56
CA ARG A 191 14.19 19.36 0.19
C ARG A 191 12.86 19.74 -0.47
N MET A 192 12.36 18.97 -1.43
CA MET A 192 11.24 19.34 -2.32
C MET A 192 9.82 19.31 -1.68
N ASP A 193 9.61 19.99 -0.55
CA ASP A 193 8.36 19.88 0.24
C ASP A 193 7.09 20.34 -0.50
N LEU A 194 6.26 19.35 -0.89
CA LEU A 194 4.93 19.54 -1.48
C LEU A 194 3.87 20.07 -0.50
N THR A 195 4.16 20.14 0.80
CA THR A 195 3.15 20.48 1.83
C THR A 195 3.13 21.95 2.22
N SER A 196 4.17 22.71 1.86
CA SER A 196 4.35 24.14 2.18
C SER A 196 4.47 25.04 0.94
N SER A 197 4.39 24.46 -0.27
CA SER A 197 4.62 25.16 -1.54
C SER A 197 3.32 25.48 -2.29
N THR A 198 3.27 26.63 -2.96
CA THR A 198 2.28 26.92 -4.02
C THR A 198 2.71 26.26 -5.33
N ALA A 199 1.78 26.05 -6.27
CA ALA A 199 2.11 25.46 -7.58
C ALA A 199 3.11 26.31 -8.36
N GLU A 200 3.00 27.64 -8.29
CA GLU A 200 3.90 28.61 -8.92
C GLU A 200 5.30 28.57 -8.29
N GLY A 201 5.37 28.59 -6.96
CA GLY A 201 6.64 28.52 -6.23
C GLY A 201 7.34 27.18 -6.43
N PHE A 202 6.58 26.08 -6.44
CA PHE A 202 7.12 24.76 -6.74
C PHE A 202 7.57 24.64 -8.20
N ALA A 203 6.82 25.18 -9.17
CA ALA A 203 7.22 25.20 -10.58
C ALA A 203 8.50 26.00 -10.82
N ALA A 204 8.64 27.17 -10.19
CA ALA A 204 9.87 27.96 -10.24
C ALA A 204 11.07 27.16 -9.68
N ARG A 205 10.83 26.41 -8.59
CA ARG A 205 11.84 25.59 -7.95
C ARG A 205 12.23 24.35 -8.76
N LEU A 206 11.27 23.68 -9.40
CA LEU A 206 11.52 22.61 -10.37
C LEU A 206 12.43 23.13 -11.49
N LYS A 207 12.16 24.33 -12.04
CA LYS A 207 12.98 24.97 -13.08
C LYS A 207 14.37 25.40 -12.63
N SER A 208 14.58 25.71 -11.35
CA SER A 208 15.89 26.13 -10.84
C SER A 208 16.77 24.98 -10.34
N GLU A 209 16.16 23.87 -9.89
CA GLU A 209 16.89 22.76 -9.26
C GLU A 209 16.99 21.50 -10.12
N ILE A 210 16.26 21.38 -11.23
CA ILE A 210 16.27 20.18 -12.08
C ILE A 210 16.85 20.51 -13.45
N ASN A 211 17.85 19.73 -13.86
CA ASN A 211 18.47 19.87 -15.17
C ASN A 211 17.47 19.47 -16.25
N HIS A 212 17.24 20.36 -17.22
CA HIS A 212 16.37 20.09 -18.37
C HIS A 212 14.94 19.64 -18.00
N VAL A 213 14.34 20.24 -16.96
CA VAL A 213 13.01 19.88 -16.47
C VAL A 213 11.94 19.95 -17.57
N GLU A 214 12.12 20.82 -18.55
CA GLU A 214 11.25 20.99 -19.71
C GLU A 214 11.16 19.73 -20.59
N HIS A 215 12.17 18.86 -20.56
CA HIS A 215 12.20 17.56 -21.24
C HIS A 215 11.55 16.42 -20.43
N THR A 216 11.01 16.71 -19.23
CA THR A 216 10.28 15.72 -18.43
C THR A 216 9.04 15.23 -19.19
N THR A 217 8.90 13.92 -19.30
CA THR A 217 7.85 13.23 -20.08
C THR A 217 7.01 12.30 -19.22
N HIS A 218 7.63 11.54 -18.31
CA HIS A 218 6.92 10.61 -17.43
C HIS A 218 7.17 10.99 -15.97
N VAL A 219 6.10 10.94 -15.19
CA VAL A 219 6.09 11.29 -13.77
C VAL A 219 5.60 10.10 -12.97
N PHE A 220 6.40 9.69 -11.98
CA PHE A 220 6.09 8.56 -11.12
C PHE A 220 5.87 9.07 -9.70
N TYR A 221 4.63 9.02 -9.23
CA TYR A 221 4.24 9.55 -7.93
C TYR A 221 4.18 8.46 -6.87
N CYS A 222 5.16 8.51 -5.96
CA CYS A 222 5.30 7.64 -4.81
C CYS A 222 5.50 8.51 -3.55
N ALA A 223 4.46 9.26 -3.16
CA ALA A 223 4.50 10.10 -1.97
C ALA A 223 3.13 10.16 -1.27
N PHE A 224 3.11 10.00 0.05
CA PHE A 224 1.96 10.44 0.86
C PHE A 224 2.43 10.86 2.26
N LYS A 225 1.66 11.72 2.92
CA LYS A 225 1.89 12.17 4.28
C LYS A 225 0.81 11.57 5.19
N GLN A 226 1.21 10.62 6.03
CA GLN A 226 0.32 10.02 7.02
C GLN A 226 -0.22 11.07 7.99
N HIS A 227 -1.48 10.93 8.40
CA HIS A 227 -2.04 11.66 9.54
C HIS A 227 -2.97 10.77 10.39
N ASP A 228 -3.03 11.01 11.71
CA ASP A 228 -3.83 10.19 12.64
C ASP A 228 -5.36 10.44 12.49
N ASP A 229 -5.73 11.61 11.99
CA ASP A 229 -7.09 11.98 11.57
C ASP A 229 -7.22 11.79 10.03
N PRO A 230 -8.11 10.89 9.56
CA PRO A 230 -8.31 10.63 8.13
C PRO A 230 -8.73 11.86 7.31
N GLN A 231 -9.48 12.82 7.87
CA GLN A 231 -9.90 14.00 7.12
C GLN A 231 -8.72 14.92 6.82
N GLN A 232 -7.84 15.09 7.79
CA GLN A 232 -6.57 15.80 7.62
C GLN A 232 -5.58 15.00 6.75
N GLU A 233 -5.59 13.67 6.79
CA GLU A 233 -4.82 12.84 5.83
C GLU A 233 -5.29 13.12 4.39
N CYS A 234 -6.59 13.14 4.14
CA CYS A 234 -7.16 13.46 2.83
C CYS A 234 -6.82 14.88 2.38
N GLN A 235 -7.08 15.89 3.22
CA GLN A 235 -6.80 17.29 2.91
C GLN A 235 -5.32 17.52 2.51
N VAL A 236 -4.38 16.95 3.27
CA VAL A 236 -2.95 17.13 3.03
C VAL A 236 -2.49 16.40 1.77
N ASN A 237 -2.92 15.15 1.56
CA ASN A 237 -2.49 14.37 0.39
C ASN A 237 -3.12 14.86 -0.91
N ARG A 238 -4.36 15.37 -0.85
CA ARG A 238 -4.99 16.12 -1.94
C ARG A 238 -4.19 17.37 -2.30
N GLN A 239 -3.80 18.17 -1.30
CA GLN A 239 -3.03 19.39 -1.53
C GLN A 239 -1.64 19.10 -2.13
N MET A 240 -0.96 18.05 -1.68
CA MET A 240 0.32 17.61 -2.28
C MET A 240 0.17 17.25 -3.76
N MET A 241 -0.84 16.44 -4.10
CA MET A 241 -1.12 16.04 -5.48
C MET A 241 -1.44 17.24 -6.36
N ARG A 242 -2.37 18.10 -5.92
CA ARG A 242 -2.76 19.32 -6.63
C ARG A 242 -1.57 20.28 -6.83
N CYS A 243 -0.71 20.45 -5.83
CA CYS A 243 0.48 21.30 -5.93
C CYS A 243 1.44 20.76 -7.00
N LEU A 244 1.77 19.47 -6.94
CA LEU A 244 2.69 18.84 -7.89
C LEU A 244 2.13 18.85 -9.32
N ALA A 245 0.90 18.39 -9.54
CA ALA A 245 0.30 18.32 -10.88
C ALA A 245 0.26 19.70 -11.56
N ASN A 246 -0.15 20.74 -10.85
CA ASN A 246 -0.18 22.11 -11.37
C ASN A 246 1.23 22.70 -11.57
N ALA A 247 2.21 22.33 -10.74
CA ALA A 247 3.58 22.79 -10.89
C ALA A 247 4.27 22.17 -12.11
N LEU A 248 4.05 20.88 -12.35
CA LEU A 248 4.56 20.15 -13.51
C LEU A 248 3.96 20.67 -14.81
N ASP A 249 2.66 20.97 -14.81
CA ASP A 249 1.99 21.60 -15.95
C ASP A 249 2.66 22.92 -16.40
N ARG A 250 3.24 23.67 -15.45
CA ARG A 250 3.95 24.93 -15.68
C ARG A 250 5.45 24.73 -16.03
N ALA A 251 6.01 23.55 -15.77
CA ALA A 251 7.45 23.28 -15.85
C ALA A 251 7.85 22.25 -16.91
N CYS A 252 6.96 21.31 -17.23
CA CYS A 252 7.19 20.13 -18.04
C CYS A 252 6.23 20.12 -19.25
N PRO A 253 6.40 21.01 -20.26
CA PRO A 253 5.48 21.10 -21.40
C PRO A 253 5.46 19.83 -22.26
N ASN A 254 6.47 18.97 -22.15
CA ASN A 254 6.58 17.69 -22.86
C ASN A 254 6.02 16.49 -22.07
N MET A 255 5.34 16.72 -20.94
CA MET A 255 4.76 15.65 -20.12
C MET A 255 3.73 14.83 -20.93
N GLN A 256 3.73 13.51 -20.72
CA GLN A 256 2.87 12.53 -21.40
C GLN A 256 2.15 11.63 -20.40
N ALA A 257 2.80 11.20 -19.31
CA ALA A 257 2.22 10.29 -18.34
C ALA A 257 2.47 10.71 -16.89
N PHE A 258 1.43 10.59 -16.06
CA PHE A 258 1.49 10.72 -14.61
C PHE A 258 0.99 9.41 -13.97
N VAL A 259 1.90 8.60 -13.45
CA VAL A 259 1.58 7.27 -12.90
C VAL A 259 1.70 7.29 -11.38
N VAL A 260 0.62 6.90 -10.69
CA VAL A 260 0.51 6.95 -9.22
C VAL A 260 0.63 5.56 -8.62
N CYS A 261 1.46 5.39 -7.58
CA CYS A 261 1.38 4.23 -6.69
C CYS A 261 0.33 4.49 -5.60
N ALA A 262 -0.82 3.85 -5.70
CA ALA A 262 -1.89 3.90 -4.71
C ALA A 262 -1.80 2.70 -3.76
N GLY A 263 -2.92 2.04 -3.47
CA GLY A 263 -2.93 0.78 -2.70
C GLY A 263 -4.33 0.29 -2.34
N ALA A 264 -4.42 -0.94 -1.87
CA ALA A 264 -5.67 -1.66 -1.61
C ALA A 264 -6.60 -1.06 -0.52
N ARG A 265 -6.31 0.14 0.02
CA ARG A 265 -7.26 0.86 0.92
C ARG A 265 -8.59 1.19 0.22
N TYR A 266 -8.58 1.30 -1.11
CA TYR A 266 -9.79 1.34 -1.94
C TYR A 266 -10.82 0.24 -1.61
N TYR A 267 -10.36 -0.94 -1.19
CA TYR A 267 -11.18 -2.11 -0.92
C TYR A 267 -11.51 -2.32 0.57
N GLN A 268 -11.06 -1.43 1.47
CA GLN A 268 -11.14 -1.60 2.93
C GLN A 268 -12.52 -1.25 3.54
N ARG A 269 -13.59 -1.88 3.03
CA ARG A 269 -14.95 -1.82 3.63
C ARG A 269 -15.20 -2.84 4.74
N GLN A 270 -14.20 -3.68 4.99
CA GLN A 270 -14.28 -4.93 5.76
C GLN A 270 -14.58 -4.73 7.25
N CYS A 271 -14.57 -3.49 7.78
CA CYS A 271 -14.94 -3.18 9.16
C CYS A 271 -16.45 -3.35 9.49
N SER A 272 -17.29 -3.73 8.52
CA SER A 272 -18.68 -4.13 8.77
C SER A 272 -19.01 -5.41 8.00
N PRO A 273 -19.45 -6.51 8.67
CA PRO A 273 -19.78 -7.77 8.00
C PRO A 273 -20.85 -7.66 6.92
N SER A 274 -21.73 -6.66 6.97
CA SER A 274 -22.76 -6.39 5.96
C SER A 274 -22.27 -5.54 4.77
N LYS A 275 -20.98 -5.20 4.72
CA LYS A 275 -20.35 -4.38 3.66
C LYS A 275 -19.06 -4.99 3.09
N SER A 276 -18.79 -6.28 3.32
CA SER A 276 -17.64 -6.96 2.71
C SER A 276 -17.74 -6.95 1.18
N LEU A 277 -16.61 -6.74 0.51
CA LEU A 277 -16.52 -6.88 -0.94
C LEU A 277 -16.26 -8.36 -1.30
N PRO A 278 -16.85 -8.90 -2.37
CA PRO A 278 -16.53 -10.24 -2.84
C PRO A 278 -15.09 -10.27 -3.39
N THR A 279 -14.40 -11.37 -3.16
CA THR A 279 -13.05 -11.60 -3.71
C THR A 279 -13.10 -12.50 -4.96
N PRO A 280 -12.19 -12.33 -5.93
CA PRO A 280 -11.11 -11.34 -5.95
C PRO A 280 -11.61 -9.92 -6.20
N PHE A 281 -10.96 -8.92 -5.60
CA PHE A 281 -11.28 -7.52 -5.82
C PHE A 281 -10.92 -7.12 -7.26
N THR A 282 -11.86 -6.50 -7.97
CA THR A 282 -11.63 -5.86 -9.28
C THR A 282 -11.63 -4.34 -9.14
N GLU A 283 -11.01 -3.66 -10.09
CA GLU A 283 -10.90 -2.20 -10.09
C GLU A 283 -12.27 -1.51 -10.24
N ASP A 284 -13.28 -2.19 -10.77
CA ASP A 284 -14.66 -1.71 -10.84
C ASP A 284 -15.26 -1.50 -9.45
N MET A 285 -14.86 -2.32 -8.47
CA MET A 285 -15.34 -2.27 -7.09
C MET A 285 -14.92 -0.97 -6.37
N ILE A 286 -13.88 -0.28 -6.87
CA ILE A 286 -13.45 1.06 -6.41
C ILE A 286 -14.62 2.05 -6.47
N ARG A 287 -15.46 1.94 -7.51
CA ARG A 287 -16.60 2.83 -7.78
C ARG A 287 -17.81 2.57 -6.89
N TRP A 288 -17.90 1.41 -6.25
CA TRP A 288 -19.04 1.08 -5.38
C TRP A 288 -18.99 1.81 -4.02
N ALA A 289 -18.01 2.69 -3.79
CA ALA A 289 -17.65 3.21 -2.47
C ALA A 289 -18.75 4.08 -1.87
N ASP A 290 -19.08 3.82 -0.59
CA ASP A 290 -19.99 4.71 0.11
C ASP A 290 -19.34 6.08 0.39
N PRO A 291 -20.14 7.16 0.54
CA PRO A 291 -19.60 8.51 0.69
C PRO A 291 -18.70 8.70 1.91
N GLU A 292 -18.82 7.86 2.95
CA GLU A 292 -18.00 7.97 4.16
C GLU A 292 -16.64 7.32 3.98
N LEU A 293 -16.55 6.18 3.28
CA LEU A 293 -15.26 5.61 2.87
C LEU A 293 -14.52 6.58 1.95
N ARG A 294 -15.23 7.22 0.99
CA ARG A 294 -14.62 8.16 0.05
C ARG A 294 -13.97 9.35 0.77
N LYS A 295 -14.64 9.92 1.77
CA LYS A 295 -14.12 11.02 2.62
C LYS A 295 -12.91 10.62 3.50
N GLN A 296 -12.65 9.33 3.68
CA GLN A 296 -11.59 8.80 4.54
C GLN A 296 -10.42 8.21 3.73
N THR A 297 -10.49 8.20 2.40
CA THR A 297 -9.51 7.55 1.52
C THR A 297 -9.02 8.51 0.44
N PHE A 298 -7.86 9.12 0.67
CA PHE A 298 -7.30 10.19 -0.18
C PHE A 298 -6.97 9.78 -1.62
N TYR A 299 -6.95 8.48 -1.96
CA TYR A 299 -6.76 8.03 -3.34
C TYR A 299 -7.89 8.53 -4.26
N TYR A 300 -9.11 8.69 -3.75
CA TYR A 300 -10.22 9.29 -4.49
C TYR A 300 -10.00 10.78 -4.78
N ASP A 301 -9.43 11.54 -3.84
CA ASP A 301 -9.04 12.93 -4.09
C ASP A 301 -7.92 13.03 -5.14
N TRP A 302 -7.05 12.03 -5.23
CA TRP A 302 -6.02 11.97 -6.28
C TRP A 302 -6.63 11.74 -7.67
N GLU A 303 -7.63 10.86 -7.81
CA GLU A 303 -8.36 10.68 -9.07
C GLU A 303 -9.03 12.00 -9.52
N ASP A 304 -9.69 12.70 -8.60
CA ASP A 304 -10.39 13.95 -8.89
C ASP A 304 -9.40 15.05 -9.31
N GLU A 305 -8.33 15.28 -8.52
CA GLU A 305 -7.33 16.32 -8.82
C GLU A 305 -6.54 16.01 -10.10
N LEU A 306 -6.24 14.74 -10.41
CA LEU A 306 -5.56 14.37 -11.65
C LEU A 306 -6.48 14.47 -12.86
N SER A 307 -7.76 14.06 -12.75
CA SER A 307 -8.77 14.25 -13.81
C SER A 307 -8.93 15.72 -14.19
N LEU A 308 -9.07 16.58 -13.18
CA LEU A 308 -9.16 18.03 -13.37
C LEU A 308 -7.86 18.59 -13.95
N SER A 309 -6.71 18.12 -13.47
CA SER A 309 -5.40 18.62 -13.92
C SER A 309 -5.03 18.20 -15.33
N SER A 310 -5.47 17.03 -15.82
CA SER A 310 -5.18 16.52 -17.17
C SER A 310 -6.23 16.92 -18.22
N ALA A 311 -7.36 17.48 -17.82
CA ALA A 311 -8.47 17.81 -18.73
C ALA A 311 -8.03 18.73 -19.88
N GLY A 312 -8.20 18.27 -21.12
CA GLY A 312 -7.83 19.00 -22.33
C GLY A 312 -6.33 19.03 -22.67
N LYS A 313 -5.50 18.22 -22.00
CA LYS A 313 -4.04 18.24 -22.14
C LYS A 313 -3.51 17.01 -22.88
N GLN A 314 -2.24 17.09 -23.30
CA GLN A 314 -1.57 15.98 -23.99
C GLN A 314 -1.13 14.87 -23.02
N TRP A 315 -0.93 15.20 -21.75
CA TRP A 315 -0.58 14.24 -20.71
C TRP A 315 -1.81 13.61 -20.08
N THR A 316 -1.64 12.40 -19.57
CA THR A 316 -2.70 11.58 -18.99
C THR A 316 -2.21 10.83 -17.76
N TRP A 317 -3.11 10.18 -17.01
CA TRP A 317 -2.78 9.52 -15.75
C TRP A 317 -3.38 8.12 -15.60
N CYS A 318 -2.79 7.35 -14.70
CA CYS A 318 -3.33 6.10 -14.17
C CYS A 318 -2.84 5.83 -12.75
N GLN A 319 -3.52 4.92 -12.03
CA GLN A 319 -3.07 4.43 -10.73
C GLN A 319 -2.77 2.93 -10.75
N ILE A 320 -1.70 2.56 -10.06
CA ILE A 320 -1.28 1.19 -9.82
C ILE A 320 -1.59 0.84 -8.35
N ILE A 321 -2.33 -0.25 -8.13
CA ILE A 321 -2.97 -0.61 -6.85
C ILE A 321 -2.42 -1.96 -6.33
N PRO A 322 -1.36 -1.95 -5.50
CA PRO A 322 -0.89 -3.13 -4.77
C PRO A 322 -1.68 -3.38 -3.47
N ASP A 323 -1.63 -4.62 -2.95
CA ASP A 323 -1.87 -4.91 -1.52
C ASP A 323 -0.60 -4.56 -0.71
N ALA A 324 0.05 -5.53 -0.06
CA ALA A 324 1.32 -5.32 0.62
C ALA A 324 2.47 -5.18 -0.37
N ILE A 325 3.23 -4.08 -0.27
CA ILE A 325 4.43 -3.84 -1.09
C ILE A 325 5.67 -4.40 -0.39
N ILE A 326 6.29 -5.40 -0.99
CA ILE A 326 7.49 -6.06 -0.49
C ILE A 326 8.72 -5.50 -1.19
N GLY A 327 9.49 -4.67 -0.51
CA GLY A 327 10.66 -4.05 -1.12
C GLY A 327 11.62 -3.41 -0.13
N PHE A 328 12.68 -2.85 -0.69
CA PHE A 328 13.80 -2.28 0.04
C PHE A 328 13.65 -0.75 0.19
N ALA A 329 14.02 -0.24 1.37
CA ALA A 329 14.04 1.20 1.67
C ALA A 329 15.33 1.52 2.46
N PRO A 330 16.35 2.14 1.84
CA PRO A 330 17.71 2.27 2.40
C PRO A 330 17.76 3.12 3.68
N SER A 331 16.92 4.15 3.75
CA SER A 331 16.80 5.04 4.91
C SER A 331 15.73 4.58 5.92
N GLY A 332 15.32 3.31 5.85
CA GLY A 332 14.26 2.72 6.66
C GLY A 332 12.86 3.26 6.38
N SER A 333 11.82 2.57 6.85
CA SER A 333 10.43 2.98 6.69
C SER A 333 9.61 2.54 7.90
N ALA A 334 8.67 3.38 8.33
CA ALA A 334 7.68 3.02 9.36
C ALA A 334 6.60 2.03 8.85
N PHE A 335 6.55 1.79 7.54
CA PHE A 335 5.53 0.96 6.87
C PHE A 335 6.13 -0.22 6.07
N SER A 336 7.44 -0.45 6.16
CA SER A 336 8.09 -1.59 5.49
C SER A 336 7.91 -2.86 6.32
N LEU A 337 6.92 -3.66 5.94
CA LEU A 337 6.68 -5.01 6.48
C LEU A 337 7.91 -5.90 6.24
N SER A 338 8.51 -5.80 5.05
CA SER A 338 9.73 -6.49 4.65
C SER A 338 10.88 -6.27 5.61
N ALA A 339 11.22 -5.01 5.92
CA ALA A 339 12.25 -4.71 6.91
C ALA A 339 11.87 -5.21 8.30
N MET A 340 10.61 -5.04 8.74
CA MET A 340 10.19 -5.41 10.10
C MET A 340 10.38 -6.90 10.36
N TRP A 341 9.93 -7.72 9.42
CA TRP A 341 10.10 -9.17 9.50
C TRP A 341 11.55 -9.60 9.31
N ALA A 342 12.32 -8.94 8.44
CA ALA A 342 13.74 -9.22 8.33
C ALA A 342 14.49 -9.00 9.66
N THR A 343 14.24 -7.89 10.34
CA THR A 343 14.87 -7.58 11.64
C THR A 343 14.34 -8.47 12.75
N TYR A 344 13.03 -8.77 12.78
CA TYR A 344 12.45 -9.73 13.73
C TYR A 344 13.08 -11.11 13.59
N LEU A 345 13.09 -11.69 12.39
CA LEU A 345 13.65 -13.02 12.12
C LEU A 345 15.17 -13.06 12.33
N THR A 346 15.90 -11.99 11.99
CA THR A 346 17.34 -11.85 12.32
C THR A 346 17.57 -11.86 13.84
N THR A 347 16.76 -11.11 14.59
CA THR A 347 16.86 -11.05 16.06
C THR A 347 16.52 -12.40 16.69
N TYR A 348 15.48 -13.07 16.18
CA TYR A 348 15.05 -14.39 16.63
C TYR A 348 16.12 -15.45 16.36
N ALA A 349 16.73 -15.45 15.17
CA ALA A 349 17.84 -16.34 14.82
C ALA A 349 19.11 -16.09 15.65
N LEU A 350 19.39 -14.82 16.01
CA LEU A 350 20.47 -14.47 16.94
C LEU A 350 20.21 -14.93 18.37
N ARG A 351 18.95 -14.85 18.84
CA ARG A 351 18.58 -15.11 20.22
C ARG A 351 18.36 -16.60 20.52
N GLU A 352 17.61 -17.28 19.66
CA GLU A 352 17.17 -18.67 19.86
C GLU A 352 18.01 -19.69 19.07
N GLY A 353 18.77 -19.22 18.06
CA GLY A 353 19.66 -20.05 17.24
C GLY A 353 19.02 -20.66 15.98
N LYS A 354 19.86 -21.31 15.17
CA LYS A 354 19.42 -22.01 13.94
C LYS A 354 18.51 -23.20 14.27
N GLY A 355 17.47 -23.39 13.47
CA GLY A 355 16.47 -24.45 13.65
C GLY A 355 15.40 -24.14 14.69
N ALA A 356 15.49 -23.02 15.42
CA ALA A 356 14.46 -22.59 16.37
C ALA A 356 13.10 -22.39 15.68
N MET A 357 12.02 -22.72 16.40
CA MET A 357 10.66 -22.64 15.88
C MET A 357 10.06 -21.26 16.12
N VAL A 358 9.84 -20.49 15.05
CA VAL A 358 9.29 -19.13 15.13
C VAL A 358 7.79 -19.14 14.75
N PRO A 359 6.86 -18.91 15.69
CA PRO A 359 5.44 -18.86 15.38
C PRO A 359 5.09 -17.63 14.55
N PHE A 360 4.10 -17.76 13.66
CA PHE A 360 3.54 -16.61 12.97
C PHE A 360 2.99 -15.60 13.98
N PRO A 361 3.38 -14.31 13.90
CA PRO A 361 2.95 -13.27 14.84
C PRO A 361 1.55 -12.76 14.50
N GLY A 362 0.52 -13.61 14.65
CA GLY A 362 -0.85 -13.26 14.30
C GLY A 362 -1.89 -14.29 14.73
N THR A 363 -3.11 -14.16 14.21
CA THR A 363 -4.21 -15.11 14.45
C THR A 363 -4.20 -16.24 13.42
N LYS A 364 -4.85 -17.36 13.73
CA LYS A 364 -5.06 -18.46 12.76
C LYS A 364 -5.84 -18.02 11.51
N LYS A 365 -6.73 -17.04 11.63
CA LYS A 365 -7.49 -16.51 10.49
C LYS A 365 -6.57 -15.73 9.55
N ALA A 366 -5.77 -14.80 10.08
CA ALA A 366 -4.80 -14.04 9.29
C ALA A 366 -3.70 -14.94 8.70
N TYR A 367 -3.37 -16.06 9.36
CA TYR A 367 -2.46 -17.08 8.84
C TYR A 367 -3.00 -17.78 7.57
N ALA A 368 -4.28 -18.18 7.60
CA ALA A 368 -4.95 -18.88 6.50
C ALA A 368 -5.50 -17.95 5.40
N ALA A 369 -5.76 -16.68 5.71
CA ALA A 369 -6.35 -15.70 4.79
C ALA A 369 -5.52 -15.50 3.51
N LYS A 370 -6.22 -15.44 2.36
CA LYS A 370 -5.60 -15.38 1.04
C LYS A 370 -5.42 -13.96 0.52
N TYR A 371 -4.33 -13.72 -0.19
CA TYR A 371 -3.96 -12.40 -0.71
C TYR A 371 -3.02 -12.48 -1.91
N ASN A 372 -2.82 -11.35 -2.60
CA ASN A 372 -1.86 -11.18 -3.69
C ASN A 372 -0.92 -10.02 -3.33
N GLU A 373 0.26 -10.34 -2.82
CA GLU A 373 1.30 -9.33 -2.51
C GLU A 373 2.09 -8.90 -3.76
N ALA A 374 2.73 -7.73 -3.69
CA ALA A 374 3.47 -7.17 -4.81
C ALA A 374 4.91 -6.85 -4.38
N SER A 375 5.92 -7.46 -5.01
CA SER A 375 7.28 -6.96 -4.91
C SER A 375 7.35 -5.52 -5.44
N ALA A 376 8.18 -4.67 -4.81
CA ALA A 376 8.38 -3.31 -5.30
C ALA A 376 8.97 -3.31 -6.73
N THR A 377 9.61 -4.42 -7.15
CA THR A 377 10.01 -4.67 -8.54
C THR A 377 8.80 -4.77 -9.48
N ILE A 378 7.78 -5.59 -9.19
CA ILE A 378 6.62 -5.70 -10.08
C ILE A 378 5.81 -4.39 -10.11
N VAL A 379 5.66 -3.71 -8.97
CA VAL A 379 5.02 -2.38 -8.90
C VAL A 379 5.75 -1.39 -9.79
N ALA A 380 7.09 -1.31 -9.70
CA ALA A 380 7.89 -0.44 -10.54
C ALA A 380 7.79 -0.80 -12.03
N ASN A 381 7.87 -2.08 -12.38
CA ASN A 381 7.77 -2.54 -13.77
C ASN A 381 6.40 -2.22 -14.38
N GLU A 382 5.32 -2.42 -13.63
CA GLU A 382 3.96 -2.09 -14.10
C GLU A 382 3.74 -0.58 -14.20
N MET A 383 4.27 0.21 -13.27
CA MET A 383 4.24 1.68 -13.37
C MET A 383 4.97 2.17 -14.61
N ILE A 384 6.18 1.67 -14.90
CA ILE A 384 6.97 2.03 -16.08
C ILE A 384 6.26 1.58 -17.36
N TRP A 385 5.70 0.36 -17.38
CA TRP A 385 4.91 -0.15 -18.50
C TRP A 385 3.66 0.71 -18.77
N ALA A 386 2.96 1.15 -17.72
CA ALA A 386 1.79 2.01 -17.84
C ALA A 386 2.15 3.43 -18.32
N ALA A 387 3.32 3.93 -17.93
CA ALA A 387 3.86 5.19 -18.41
C ALA A 387 4.14 5.17 -19.92
N VAL A 388 4.88 4.16 -20.41
CA VAL A 388 5.25 4.09 -21.85
C VAL A 388 4.07 3.73 -22.76
N ASN A 389 3.04 3.03 -22.25
CA ASN A 389 1.81 2.72 -22.99
C ASN A 389 0.66 3.72 -22.73
N SER A 390 0.96 4.84 -22.06
CA SER A 390 -0.03 5.80 -21.53
C SER A 390 -1.11 6.23 -22.52
N LYS A 391 -0.75 6.50 -23.78
CA LYS A 391 -1.69 6.89 -24.85
C LYS A 391 -2.83 5.89 -25.08
N GLN A 392 -2.58 4.61 -24.82
CA GLN A 392 -3.53 3.51 -25.00
C GLN A 392 -4.29 3.18 -23.72
N ILE A 393 -3.59 3.10 -22.58
CA ILE A 393 -4.12 2.50 -21.35
C ILE A 393 -4.24 3.43 -20.14
N ALA A 394 -3.49 4.54 -20.10
CA ALA A 394 -3.61 5.50 -19.01
C ALA A 394 -4.59 6.59 -19.45
N ARG A 395 -5.88 6.46 -19.12
CA ARG A 395 -6.90 7.49 -19.39
C ARG A 395 -7.81 7.72 -18.19
N GLY A 396 -7.18 7.91 -17.03
CA GLY A 396 -7.86 7.90 -15.74
C GLY A 396 -8.17 6.49 -15.22
N GLU A 397 -7.39 5.52 -15.68
CA GLU A 397 -7.56 4.11 -15.35
C GLU A 397 -6.83 3.71 -14.07
N CYS A 398 -7.39 2.71 -13.39
CA CYS A 398 -6.78 2.03 -12.26
C CYS A 398 -6.48 0.57 -12.62
N PHE A 399 -5.33 0.05 -12.17
CA PHE A 399 -4.89 -1.33 -12.37
C PHE A 399 -4.39 -1.94 -11.06
N ASN A 400 -4.88 -3.12 -10.72
CA ASN A 400 -4.37 -3.93 -9.62
C ASN A 400 -3.03 -4.58 -10.01
N VAL A 401 -2.05 -4.57 -9.10
CA VAL A 401 -0.73 -5.20 -9.29
C VAL A 401 -0.43 -6.20 -8.19
N ALA A 402 0.14 -7.34 -8.57
CA ALA A 402 0.77 -8.32 -7.69
C ALA A 402 1.82 -9.13 -8.45
N ASP A 403 2.73 -9.79 -7.72
CA ASP A 403 3.75 -10.65 -8.35
C ASP A 403 3.12 -11.83 -9.12
N SER A 404 1.98 -12.33 -8.65
CA SER A 404 1.29 -13.51 -9.18
C SER A 404 -0.23 -13.33 -9.12
N SER A 405 -0.95 -13.84 -10.13
CA SER A 405 -2.42 -13.95 -10.10
C SER A 405 -2.90 -15.05 -9.16
N LYS A 406 -2.11 -16.12 -8.97
CA LYS A 406 -2.35 -17.12 -7.93
C LYS A 406 -2.12 -16.47 -6.56
N PRO A 407 -3.11 -16.50 -5.64
CA PRO A 407 -2.97 -15.94 -4.30
C PRO A 407 -2.12 -16.83 -3.38
N ASN A 408 -1.48 -16.19 -2.41
CA ASN A 408 -0.75 -16.79 -1.30
C ASN A 408 -1.58 -16.76 -0.01
N SER A 409 -1.11 -17.48 1.01
CA SER A 409 -1.49 -17.31 2.42
C SER A 409 -0.22 -17.22 3.27
N MET A 410 -0.33 -16.76 4.53
CA MET A 410 0.82 -16.79 5.44
C MET A 410 1.14 -18.22 5.93
N GLU A 411 0.21 -19.16 5.76
CA GLU A 411 0.44 -20.59 5.95
C GLU A 411 1.51 -21.18 5.02
N ASP A 412 1.53 -20.77 3.74
CA ASP A 412 2.62 -21.14 2.81
C ASP A 412 3.85 -20.23 2.99
N MET A 413 3.65 -18.91 3.09
CA MET A 413 4.76 -17.96 3.06
C MET A 413 5.58 -17.95 4.35
N TRP A 414 4.98 -18.02 5.54
CA TRP A 414 5.73 -17.86 6.80
C TRP A 414 6.83 -18.92 7.01
N PRO A 415 6.61 -20.23 6.78
CA PRO A 415 7.68 -21.22 6.83
C PRO A 415 8.81 -20.94 5.83
N ARG A 416 8.47 -20.52 4.61
CA ARG A 416 9.43 -20.19 3.53
C ARG A 416 10.28 -18.96 3.89
N LEU A 417 9.66 -17.92 4.47
CA LEU A 417 10.35 -16.71 4.93
C LEU A 417 11.26 -16.98 6.14
N ALA A 418 10.79 -17.75 7.13
CA ALA A 418 11.60 -18.13 8.29
C ALA A 418 12.81 -18.98 7.89
N ALA A 419 12.65 -19.89 6.92
CA ALA A 419 13.73 -20.76 6.43
C ALA A 419 14.92 -19.97 5.85
N HIS A 420 14.69 -18.80 5.24
CA HIS A 420 15.76 -17.92 4.75
C HIS A 420 16.71 -17.46 5.88
N PHE A 421 16.19 -17.28 7.09
CA PHE A 421 16.97 -16.94 8.29
C PHE A 421 17.49 -18.18 9.06
N GLY A 422 17.31 -19.38 8.50
CA GLY A 422 17.65 -20.64 9.17
C GLY A 422 16.72 -21.00 10.34
N LEU A 423 15.49 -20.47 10.35
CA LEU A 423 14.46 -20.74 11.36
C LEU A 423 13.38 -21.67 10.79
N LYS A 424 12.62 -22.33 11.67
CA LYS A 424 11.44 -23.11 11.31
C LYS A 424 10.18 -22.28 11.60
N GLY A 425 9.57 -21.70 10.57
CA GLY A 425 8.28 -21.02 10.72
C GLY A 425 7.18 -22.03 11.06
N ILE A 426 6.36 -21.72 12.07
CA ILE A 426 5.22 -22.54 12.48
C ILE A 426 3.93 -21.72 12.58
N ALA A 427 2.78 -22.41 12.63
CA ALA A 427 1.46 -21.81 12.85
C ALA A 427 1.41 -20.96 14.14
N PRO A 428 0.52 -19.95 14.20
CA PRO A 428 0.40 -19.09 15.37
C PRO A 428 -0.08 -19.86 16.62
N PRO A 429 0.21 -19.36 17.84
CA PRO A 429 -0.19 -20.02 19.08
C PRO A 429 -1.72 -20.17 19.21
N ASN A 430 -2.15 -21.22 19.92
CA ASN A 430 -3.57 -21.39 20.27
C ASN A 430 -4.02 -20.25 21.21
N GLY A 431 -5.24 -19.74 21.00
CA GLY A 431 -5.84 -18.70 21.83
C GLY A 431 -5.59 -17.25 21.37
N VAL A 432 -4.68 -17.02 20.42
CA VAL A 432 -4.44 -15.68 19.86
C VAL A 432 -5.62 -15.24 18.99
N SER A 433 -6.09 -14.01 19.21
CA SER A 433 -7.15 -13.35 18.47
C SER A 433 -6.83 -11.87 18.22
N SER A 434 -7.62 -11.21 17.38
CA SER A 434 -7.53 -9.77 17.10
C SER A 434 -7.87 -8.87 18.31
N HIS A 435 -8.29 -9.44 19.45
CA HIS A 435 -8.60 -8.73 20.69
C HIS A 435 -7.82 -9.24 21.92
N ASP A 436 -7.18 -10.40 21.82
CA ASP A 436 -6.33 -10.97 22.87
C ASP A 436 -5.09 -11.63 22.26
N THR A 437 -3.93 -11.04 22.53
CA THR A 437 -2.61 -11.52 22.07
C THR A 437 -1.86 -12.30 23.16
N LYS A 438 -2.52 -12.66 24.27
CA LYS A 438 -1.92 -13.41 25.37
C LYS A 438 -1.26 -14.70 24.88
N GLY A 439 0.00 -14.89 25.26
CA GLY A 439 0.82 -16.02 24.81
C GLY A 439 1.64 -15.74 23.54
N MET A 440 1.53 -14.54 22.96
CA MET A 440 2.33 -14.11 21.81
C MET A 440 3.11 -12.84 22.14
N VAL A 441 4.40 -12.81 21.80
CA VAL A 441 5.22 -11.60 21.84
C VAL A 441 5.23 -11.01 20.43
N MET A 442 4.84 -9.74 20.30
CA MET A 442 4.80 -9.05 19.01
C MET A 442 6.20 -8.81 18.43
N PRO A 443 6.38 -8.80 17.09
CA PRO A 443 7.66 -8.56 16.44
C PRO A 443 8.40 -7.31 16.93
N SER A 444 7.74 -6.15 17.03
CA SER A 444 8.38 -4.92 17.54
C SER A 444 8.86 -5.09 18.99
N VAL A 445 8.05 -5.72 19.83
CA VAL A 445 8.33 -5.95 21.26
C VAL A 445 9.52 -6.89 21.42
N TYR A 446 9.57 -7.98 20.63
CA TYR A 446 10.68 -8.93 20.65
C TYR A 446 11.99 -8.28 20.20
N VAL A 447 11.97 -7.54 19.07
CA VAL A 447 13.14 -6.79 18.59
C VAL A 447 13.61 -5.77 19.64
N LYS A 448 12.69 -5.09 20.32
CA LYS A 448 13.01 -4.12 21.37
C LYS A 448 13.62 -4.76 22.62
N GLN A 449 13.17 -5.96 23.01
CA GLN A 449 13.73 -6.72 24.14
C GLN A 449 15.14 -7.25 23.85
N HIS A 450 15.42 -7.58 22.60
CA HIS A 450 16.67 -8.23 22.17
C HIS A 450 17.56 -7.35 21.28
N CYS A 451 17.33 -6.03 21.27
CA CYS A 451 18.02 -5.07 20.40
C CYS A 451 19.54 -5.01 20.60
N HIS A 452 20.02 -5.37 21.80
CA HIS A 452 21.45 -5.47 22.13
C HIS A 452 22.19 -6.49 21.25
N LEU A 453 21.57 -7.61 20.91
CA LEU A 453 22.18 -8.65 20.05
C LEU A 453 22.47 -8.13 18.64
N LEU A 454 21.63 -7.23 18.12
CA LEU A 454 21.88 -6.57 16.83
C LEU A 454 23.04 -5.58 16.93
N ALA A 455 23.11 -4.82 18.03
CA ALA A 455 24.20 -3.87 18.29
C ALA A 455 25.56 -4.57 18.46
N GLU A 456 25.61 -5.72 19.15
CA GLU A 456 26.80 -6.57 19.31
C GLU A 456 27.35 -7.09 17.97
N LYS A 457 26.51 -7.21 16.94
CA LYS A 457 26.92 -7.56 15.58
C LYS A 457 27.29 -6.36 14.70
N GLY A 458 27.36 -5.17 15.28
CA GLY A 458 27.65 -3.93 14.53
C GLY A 458 26.52 -3.50 13.60
N LEU A 459 25.36 -4.15 13.64
CA LEU A 459 24.18 -3.70 12.92
C LEU A 459 23.69 -2.42 13.57
N LYS A 460 24.07 -1.29 12.96
CA LYS A 460 23.38 -0.02 13.20
C LYS A 460 21.92 -0.27 12.86
N GLN A 461 21.05 -0.34 13.86
CA GLN A 461 19.63 -0.22 13.58
C GLN A 461 19.43 1.19 13.01
N PRO A 462 18.99 1.37 11.75
CA PRO A 462 18.36 2.62 11.37
C PRO A 462 17.15 2.86 12.28
N GLN A 463 16.48 4.00 12.13
CA GLN A 463 15.17 4.26 12.76
C GLN A 463 14.04 3.46 12.11
N VAL A 464 14.33 2.20 11.75
CA VAL A 464 13.35 1.26 11.27
C VAL A 464 12.38 0.95 12.41
N PHE A 465 11.10 0.88 12.04
CA PHE A 465 10.01 0.43 12.90
C PHE A 465 9.65 1.39 14.04
N LYS A 466 8.76 2.32 13.70
CA LYS A 466 7.51 2.45 14.47
C LYS A 466 6.65 1.18 14.24
N GLY A 467 7.20 0.00 14.55
CA GLY A 467 6.70 -1.31 14.13
C GLY A 467 5.43 -1.74 14.84
N ASP A 468 5.13 -1.09 15.96
CA ASP A 468 3.93 -1.29 16.78
C ASP A 468 2.63 -1.23 15.94
N TRP A 469 2.63 -0.46 14.83
CA TRP A 469 1.51 -0.37 13.87
C TRP A 469 1.52 -1.44 12.78
N LEU A 470 2.65 -2.10 12.53
CA LEU A 470 2.79 -3.21 11.58
C LEU A 470 2.65 -4.57 12.25
N ASP A 471 2.89 -4.67 13.56
CA ASP A 471 2.58 -5.87 14.36
C ASP A 471 1.09 -6.28 14.20
N VAL A 472 0.20 -5.31 13.97
CA VAL A 472 -1.23 -5.58 13.75
C VAL A 472 -1.52 -6.26 12.40
N TYR A 473 -0.54 -6.36 11.48
CA TYR A 473 -0.73 -7.03 10.18
C TYR A 473 -1.23 -8.47 10.35
N GLY A 474 -0.65 -9.22 11.30
CA GLY A 474 -1.09 -10.57 11.66
C GLY A 474 -2.40 -10.62 12.45
N LEU A 475 -2.99 -9.47 12.81
CA LEU A 475 -4.22 -9.36 13.60
C LEU A 475 -5.43 -8.79 12.84
N VAL A 476 -5.23 -7.90 11.85
CA VAL A 476 -6.34 -7.18 11.21
C VAL A 476 -6.79 -7.80 9.88
N TYR A 477 -5.89 -8.51 9.19
CA TYR A 477 -6.20 -9.14 7.90
C TYR A 477 -6.72 -10.58 8.06
N GLU A 478 -7.74 -10.75 8.92
CA GLU A 478 -8.40 -12.04 9.20
C GLU A 478 -9.35 -12.52 8.09
N TYR A 479 -9.21 -12.00 6.87
CA TYR A 479 -10.14 -12.18 5.75
C TYR A 479 -9.41 -12.28 4.40
N ASP A 480 -10.03 -12.99 3.46
CA ASP A 480 -9.61 -13.10 2.07
C ASP A 480 -9.67 -11.73 1.38
N ARG A 481 -8.61 -11.39 0.64
CA ARG A 481 -8.40 -10.08 0.00
C ARG A 481 -7.61 -10.21 -1.32
N GLN A 482 -7.85 -11.29 -2.07
CA GLN A 482 -7.22 -11.51 -3.37
C GLN A 482 -7.50 -10.33 -4.30
N LEU A 483 -6.51 -9.96 -5.13
CA LEU A 483 -6.69 -9.00 -6.22
C LEU A 483 -6.84 -9.77 -7.53
N SER A 484 -7.82 -9.38 -8.36
CA SER A 484 -7.79 -9.79 -9.77
C SER A 484 -6.76 -8.93 -10.50
N LEU A 485 -5.95 -9.57 -11.34
CA LEU A 485 -5.01 -8.90 -12.25
C LEU A 485 -5.54 -8.85 -13.69
N ASP A 486 -6.76 -9.34 -13.93
CA ASP A 486 -7.27 -9.62 -15.29
C ASP A 486 -7.29 -8.37 -16.17
N LYS A 487 -7.59 -7.20 -15.59
CA LYS A 487 -7.59 -5.92 -16.29
C LYS A 487 -6.18 -5.55 -16.78
N SER A 488 -5.19 -5.63 -15.90
CA SER A 488 -3.77 -5.42 -16.22
C SER A 488 -3.27 -6.42 -17.28
N ARG A 489 -3.66 -7.70 -17.15
CA ARG A 489 -3.29 -8.76 -18.13
C ARG A 489 -3.92 -8.52 -19.51
N LYS A 490 -5.21 -8.17 -19.56
CA LYS A 490 -5.93 -7.81 -20.81
C LYS A 490 -5.37 -6.55 -21.47
N ALA A 491 -4.91 -5.58 -20.68
CA ALA A 491 -4.28 -4.37 -21.16
C ALA A 491 -2.84 -4.60 -21.70
N GLY A 492 -2.22 -5.75 -21.40
CA GLY A 492 -0.96 -6.21 -22.00
C GLY A 492 0.22 -6.37 -21.02
N PHE A 493 0.06 -6.06 -19.74
CA PHE A 493 1.11 -6.31 -18.75
C PHE A 493 1.04 -7.77 -18.31
N ILE A 494 1.96 -8.60 -18.78
CA ILE A 494 1.94 -10.06 -18.53
C ILE A 494 3.05 -10.55 -17.60
N GLU A 495 3.87 -9.67 -17.01
CA GLU A 495 4.95 -10.11 -16.11
C GLU A 495 4.38 -10.76 -14.82
N GLN A 496 4.94 -11.91 -14.48
CA GLN A 496 4.71 -12.61 -13.21
C GLN A 496 6.04 -13.03 -12.57
N ARG A 497 6.04 -13.15 -11.24
CA ARG A 497 7.19 -13.45 -10.39
C ARG A 497 6.76 -14.40 -9.27
N ASP A 498 7.66 -15.23 -8.76
CA ASP A 498 7.44 -15.92 -7.48
C ASP A 498 7.47 -14.88 -6.35
N PRO A 499 6.41 -14.71 -5.55
CA PRO A 499 6.39 -13.73 -4.46
C PRO A 499 7.52 -13.95 -3.44
N LEU A 500 7.93 -15.21 -3.18
CA LEU A 500 9.08 -15.48 -2.30
C LEU A 500 10.38 -14.86 -2.84
N LYS A 501 10.56 -14.81 -4.16
CA LYS A 501 11.71 -14.15 -4.77
C LYS A 501 11.71 -12.64 -4.48
N GLY A 502 10.54 -12.00 -4.46
CA GLY A 502 10.38 -10.60 -4.05
C GLY A 502 10.85 -10.34 -2.61
N TRP A 503 10.49 -11.24 -1.69
CA TRP A 503 10.96 -11.21 -0.30
C TRP A 503 12.46 -11.46 -0.17
N VAL A 504 12.99 -12.53 -0.79
CA VAL A 504 14.42 -12.89 -0.70
C VAL A 504 15.31 -11.82 -1.34
N GLU A 505 14.98 -11.31 -2.53
CA GLU A 505 15.70 -10.17 -3.14
C GLU A 505 15.71 -8.93 -2.22
N THR A 506 14.66 -8.74 -1.43
CA THR A 506 14.53 -7.63 -0.49
C THR A 506 15.37 -7.84 0.77
N PHE A 507 15.37 -9.06 1.33
CA PHE A 507 16.23 -9.42 2.47
C PHE A 507 17.72 -9.30 2.10
N GLU A 508 18.13 -9.82 0.95
CA GLU A 508 19.52 -9.71 0.48
C GLU A 508 19.96 -8.25 0.25
N ARG A 509 19.04 -7.34 -0.11
CA ARG A 509 19.31 -5.90 -0.15
C ARG A 509 19.51 -5.30 1.24
N TYR A 510 18.67 -5.67 2.22
CA TYR A 510 18.87 -5.24 3.62
C TYR A 510 20.20 -5.75 4.19
N LYS A 511 20.58 -6.98 3.86
CA LYS A 511 21.87 -7.58 4.24
C LYS A 511 23.04 -6.85 3.61
N THR A 512 23.01 -6.64 2.29
CA THR A 512 24.02 -5.86 1.54
C THR A 512 24.14 -4.42 2.06
N ALA A 513 23.03 -3.83 2.55
CA ALA A 513 23.03 -2.51 3.17
C ALA A 513 23.53 -2.48 4.63
N GLY A 514 23.83 -3.64 5.24
CA GLY A 514 24.25 -3.74 6.64
C GLY A 514 23.14 -3.50 7.65
N MET A 515 21.88 -3.75 7.27
CA MET A 515 20.67 -3.54 8.10
C MET A 515 20.19 -4.84 8.77
N ILE A 516 20.62 -6.00 8.26
CA ILE A 516 20.45 -7.36 8.81
C ILE A 516 21.72 -8.19 8.55
N LEU A 517 21.78 -9.44 9.03
CA LEU A 517 22.94 -10.35 8.92
C LEU A 517 23.03 -11.16 7.62
#